data_AF-A0A3M3ZC99-F1
#
_entry.id   AF-A0A3M3ZC99-F1
#
_cell.length_a   1.000
_cell.length_b   1.000
_cell.length_c   1.000
_cell.angle_alpha   90.00
_cell.angle_beta   90.00
_cell.angle_gamma   90.00
#
_symmetry.space_group_name_H-M   'P 1'
#
loop_
_entity.id
_entity.type
_entity.pdbx_description
1 polymer ?
#
loop_
_entity_poly.entity_id
_entity_poly.type
_entity_poly.pdbx_seq_one_letter_code
_entity_poly.pdbx_strand_id
1 'polypeptide(L)' 'MFSPVTPDTTTEPVCNHPDQMAELARYIADEMNRNLLHPTVQKLKKLLNYDAAQETRQWMMSLPINGETR' A
#
# COMPACT_ATOMS: atom_id res chain seq x y z
N MET A 1 -3.95 -24.45 37.52
CA MET A 1 -4.36 -23.58 38.65
C MET A 1 -3.99 -22.16 38.25
N PHE A 2 -4.96 -21.29 38.02
CA PHE A 2 -4.71 -19.89 37.66
C PHE A 2 -4.82 -19.05 38.93
N SER A 3 -3.77 -18.28 39.23
CA SER A 3 -3.77 -17.34 40.35
C SER A 3 -4.78 -16.21 40.10
N PRO A 4 -5.42 -15.67 41.15
CA PRO A 4 -6.37 -14.58 40.99
C PRO A 4 -5.63 -13.32 40.53
N VAL A 5 -6.15 -12.66 39.50
CA VAL A 5 -5.69 -11.32 39.12
C VAL A 5 -6.27 -10.33 40.13
N THR A 6 -5.45 -9.78 40.99
CA THR A 6 -5.82 -8.60 41.77
C THR A 6 -5.73 -7.39 40.85
N PRO A 7 -6.73 -6.49 40.82
CA PRO A 7 -6.65 -5.27 40.05
C PRO A 7 -5.52 -4.43 40.63
N ASP A 8 -4.39 -4.41 39.94
CA ASP A 8 -3.27 -3.56 40.30
C ASP A 8 -3.73 -2.12 40.08
N THR A 9 -3.98 -1.42 41.19
CA THR A 9 -4.36 0.00 41.19
C THR A 9 -3.09 0.87 41.12
N THR A 10 -2.01 0.32 40.56
CA THR A 10 -0.83 1.10 40.20
C THR A 10 -1.20 1.93 38.99
N THR A 11 -1.39 3.23 39.20
CA THR A 11 -1.49 4.19 38.11
C THR A 11 -0.16 4.12 37.36
N GLU A 12 -0.17 3.53 36.16
CA GLU A 12 1.02 3.42 35.33
C GLU A 12 1.65 4.82 35.17
N PRO A 13 2.96 4.96 35.38
CA PRO A 13 3.60 6.26 35.27
C PRO A 13 3.39 6.81 33.87
N VAL A 14 2.90 8.05 33.78
CA VAL A 14 2.77 8.76 32.51
C VAL A 14 4.16 8.83 31.87
N CYS A 15 4.31 8.16 30.72
CA CYS A 15 5.55 8.20 29.95
C CYS A 15 5.76 9.62 29.43
N ASN A 16 6.74 10.33 29.99
CA ASN A 16 7.08 11.71 29.62
C ASN A 16 8.21 11.79 28.58
N HIS A 17 8.57 10.68 27.93
CA HIS A 17 9.57 10.70 26.89
C HIS A 17 9.01 11.43 25.66
N PRO A 18 9.77 12.38 25.07
CA PRO A 18 9.32 13.05 23.86
C PRO A 18 9.13 12.02 22.75
N ASP A 19 8.02 12.12 22.02
CA ASP A 19 7.78 11.28 20.85
C ASP A 19 8.75 11.69 19.73
N GLN A 20 9.81 10.90 19.58
CA GLN A 20 10.81 11.07 18.54
C GLN A 20 10.46 10.28 17.26
N MET A 21 9.40 9.46 17.28
CA MET A 21 9.01 8.64 16.15
C MET A 21 8.18 9.43 15.13
N ALA A 22 7.48 10.48 15.55
CA ALA A 22 6.64 11.28 14.66
C ALA A 22 7.40 11.88 13.47
N GLU A 23 8.58 12.48 13.71
CA GLU A 23 9.39 13.07 12.64
C GLU A 23 9.97 11.99 11.71
N LEU A 24 10.48 10.90 12.29
CA LEU A 24 11.00 9.77 11.53
C LEU A 24 9.92 9.12 10.66
N ALA A 25 8.73 8.89 11.22
CA ALA A 25 7.60 8.32 10.51
C ALA A 25 7.16 9.21 9.35
N ARG A 26 7.12 10.53 9.56
CA ARG A 26 6.83 11.50 8.49
C ARG A 26 7.86 11.42 7.38
N TYR A 27 9.15 11.41 7.71
CA TYR A 27 10.22 11.29 6.72
C TYR A 27 10.10 10.00 5.91
N ILE A 28 9.88 8.86 6.58
CA ILE A 28 9.72 7.56 5.91
C ILE A 28 8.50 7.59 4.97
N ALA A 29 7.37 8.13 5.41
CA ALA A 29 6.17 8.24 4.59
C ALA A 29 6.41 9.09 3.33
N ASP A 30 7.07 10.23 3.48
CA ASP A 30 7.40 11.11 2.36
C ASP A 30 8.32 10.41 1.34
N GLU A 31 9.35 9.72 1.80
CA GLU A 31 10.27 8.98 0.92
C GLU A 31 9.60 7.77 0.25
N MET A 32 8.76 7.03 0.97
CA MET A 32 7.97 5.94 0.39
C MET A 32 7.03 6.46 -0.70
N ASN A 33 6.37 7.60 -0.46
CA ASN A 33 5.47 8.21 -1.44
C ASN A 33 6.23 8.71 -2.67
N ARG A 34 7.38 9.37 -2.49
CA ARG A 34 8.26 9.79 -3.60
C ARG A 34 8.69 8.58 -4.45
N ASN A 35 9.11 7.50 -3.81
CA ASN A 35 9.53 6.28 -4.50
C ASN A 35 8.37 5.60 -5.24
N LEU A 36 7.20 5.46 -4.60
CA LEU A 36 6.03 4.86 -5.22
C LEU A 36 5.57 5.64 -6.46
N LEU A 37 5.65 6.97 -6.39
CA LEU A 37 5.25 7.87 -7.46
C LEU A 37 6.34 8.07 -8.52
N HIS A 38 7.56 7.59 -8.29
CA HIS A 38 8.66 7.76 -9.24
C HIS A 38 8.34 7.09 -10.60
N PRO A 39 8.55 7.77 -11.74
CA PRO A 39 8.14 7.26 -13.06
C PRO A 39 8.66 5.86 -13.38
N THR A 40 9.91 5.56 -13.02
CA THR A 40 10.50 4.24 -13.21
C THR A 40 9.74 3.17 -12.42
N VAL A 41 9.41 3.44 -11.15
CA VAL A 41 8.68 2.49 -10.29
C VAL A 41 7.27 2.28 -10.81
N GLN A 42 6.59 3.34 -11.27
CA GLN A 42 5.29 3.21 -11.92
C GLN A 42 5.35 2.37 -13.20
N LYS A 43 6.38 2.55 -14.04
CA LYS A 43 6.58 1.75 -15.25
C LYS A 43 6.78 0.27 -14.91
N LEU A 44 7.62 -0.02 -13.91
CA LEU A 44 7.85 -1.38 -13.44
C LEU A 44 6.57 -2.01 -12.89
N LYS A 45 5.79 -1.27 -12.10
CA LYS A 45 4.49 -1.73 -11.58
C LYS A 45 3.53 -2.11 -12.71
N LYS A 46 3.45 -1.30 -13.78
CA LYS A 46 2.59 -1.61 -14.94
C LYS A 46 3.04 -2.89 -15.65
N LEU A 47 4.35 -3.07 -15.84
CA LEU A 47 4.89 -4.26 -16.49
C LEU A 47 4.67 -5.53 -15.66
N LEU A 48 4.86 -5.45 -14.33
CA LEU A 48 4.66 -6.58 -13.42
C LEU A 48 3.18 -6.97 -13.26
N ASN A 49 2.27 -6.00 -13.39
CA ASN A 49 0.83 -6.22 -13.31
C ASN A 49 0.18 -6.48 -14.69
N TYR A 50 0.97 -6.79 -15.72
CA TYR A 50 0.45 -7.02 -17.06
C TYR A 50 -0.34 -8.34 -17.14
N ASP A 51 -1.66 -8.26 -17.37
CA ASP A 51 -2.52 -9.41 -17.63
C ASP A 51 -2.68 -9.62 -19.14
N ALA A 52 -1.89 -10.55 -19.69
CA ALA A 52 -1.93 -10.90 -21.10
C ALA A 52 -3.32 -11.36 -21.56
N ALA A 53 -4.10 -12.04 -20.71
CA ALA A 53 -5.42 -12.52 -21.07
C ALA A 53 -6.43 -11.37 -21.12
N GLN A 54 -6.36 -10.41 -20.19
CA GLN A 54 -7.17 -9.18 -20.26
C GLN A 54 -6.86 -8.38 -21.52
N GLU A 55 -5.59 -8.14 -21.80
CA GLU A 55 -5.17 -7.38 -22.97
C GLU A 55 -5.59 -8.06 -24.28
N THR A 56 -5.46 -9.38 -24.36
CA THR A 56 -5.95 -10.15 -25.52
C THR A 56 -7.47 -10.00 -25.68
N ARG A 57 -8.24 -10.05 -24.58
CA ARG A 57 -9.69 -9.82 -24.63
C ARG A 57 -10.02 -8.41 -25.11
N GLN A 58 -9.35 -7.38 -24.60
CA GLN A 58 -9.56 -5.99 -25.05
C GLN A 58 -9.24 -5.82 -26.53
N TRP A 59 -8.12 -6.40 -26.99
CA TRP A 59 -7.75 -6.39 -28.40
C TRP A 59 -8.82 -7.08 -29.26
N MET A 60 -9.28 -8.28 -28.87
CA MET A 60 -10.35 -8.96 -29.62
C MET A 60 -11.66 -8.16 -29.62
N MET A 61 -11.98 -7.43 -28.54
CA MET A 61 -13.15 -6.56 -28.47
C MET A 61 -13.04 -5.29 -29.32
N SER A 62 -11.82 -4.81 -29.58
CA SER A 62 -11.58 -3.65 -30.44
C SER A 62 -11.48 -3.99 -31.93
N LEU A 63 -11.44 -5.28 -32.28
CA LEU A 63 -11.54 -5.71 -33.67
C LEU A 63 -12.95 -5.45 -34.22
N PRO A 64 -13.09 -4.88 -35.43
CA PRO A 64 -14.38 -4.75 -36.07
C PRO A 64 -14.95 -6.12 -36.43
N ILE A 65 -16.26 -6.29 -36.26
CA ILE A 65 -16.95 -7.51 -36.70
C ILE A 65 -17.59 -7.17 -38.05
N ASN A 66 -17.16 -7.86 -39.12
CA ASN A 66 -17.68 -7.67 -40.48
C ASN A 66 -17.51 -6.25 -41.07
N GLY A 67 -16.41 -5.55 -40.75
CA GLY A 67 -16.08 -4.26 -41.36
C GLY A 67 -16.78 -3.05 -40.74
N GLU A 68 -17.69 -3.24 -39.79
CA GLU A 68 -18.26 -2.17 -38.96
C GLU A 68 -17.59 -2.21 -37.57
N THR A 69 -17.24 -1.04 -37.04
CA THR A 69 -16.74 -0.93 -35.65
C THR A 69 -17.90 -1.20 -34.70
N ARG A 70 -17.66 -1.97 -33.63
CA ARG A 70 -18.68 -2.28 -32.61
C ARG A 70 -19.15 -1.03 -31.86
#